data_AF-A0A7S1EK41-F1
#
_entry.id   AF-A0A7S1EK41-F1
#
_cell.length_a   1.000
_cell.length_b   1.000
_cell.length_c   1.000
_cell.angle_alpha   90.00
_cell.angle_beta   90.00
_cell.angle_gamma   90.00
#
_symmetry.space_group_name_H-M   'P 1'
#
loop_
_entity.id
_entity.type
_entity.pdbx_description
1 polymer ?
#
loop_
_entity_poly.entity_id
_entity_poly.type
_entity_poly.pdbx_seq_one_letter_code
_entity_poly.pdbx_strand_id
1 'polypeptide(L)'
;MGAPADDAGESEWISLLKQHRQEAHEALTAPARPSSARDLPSEHRGGSASGHLVVLCHGLEGTSNDLDYVSRTVLSKGEAYGMGKATVFASRVNTGNTKDGVAAGGARLSIEVAEYVHQHPGLDTISFVGHSLGGLYARYAAAVLSSPDGRVAGLKAGAFVTTCSPHIGLRRYTIAFAPSALHPMAWAVLGQTGTDLFLRGRDPLLLVMATSTHFLAPLRGFERRRAYANLQGDALVPFASAAFMVAPPGSGGGG
;
A
#
# COMPACT_ATOMS: atom_id res chain seq x y z
N MET A 1 -28.28 24.64 7.35
CA MET A 1 -26.91 25.18 7.54
C MET A 1 -26.09 24.68 6.36
N GLY A 2 -25.71 25.59 5.46
CA GLY A 2 -24.92 25.26 4.29
C GLY A 2 -23.55 24.72 4.69
N ALA A 3 -23.06 23.71 3.97
CA ALA A 3 -21.67 23.31 4.05
C ALA A 3 -20.80 24.53 3.70
N PRO A 4 -19.70 24.78 4.42
CA PRO A 4 -18.75 25.78 3.97
C PRO A 4 -18.17 25.27 2.65
N ALA A 5 -18.39 26.04 1.59
CA ALA A 5 -17.60 25.95 0.38
C ALA A 5 -16.20 26.44 0.74
N ASP A 6 -15.30 25.51 1.05
CA ASP A 6 -13.88 25.83 1.17
C ASP A 6 -13.30 25.97 -0.24
N ASP A 7 -13.35 27.19 -0.77
CA ASP A 7 -12.38 27.66 -1.75
C ASP A 7 -11.07 27.91 -0.98
N ALA A 8 -10.38 26.82 -0.64
CA ALA A 8 -9.13 26.80 0.10
C ALA A 8 -8.04 26.20 -0.79
N GLY A 9 -6.89 26.87 -0.86
CA GLY A 9 -5.75 26.44 -1.67
C GLY A 9 -5.46 24.95 -1.56
N GLU A 10 -5.10 24.34 -2.67
CA GLU A 10 -4.83 22.90 -2.76
C GLU A 10 -3.76 22.49 -1.74
N SER A 11 -4.12 21.58 -0.82
CA SER A 11 -3.17 21.11 0.19
C SER A 11 -1.96 20.47 -0.50
N GLU A 12 -0.76 20.64 0.07
CA GLU A 12 0.50 20.11 -0.45
C GLU A 12 0.42 18.63 -0.82
N TRP A 13 -0.28 17.82 -0.02
CA TRP A 13 -0.48 16.40 -0.28
C TRP A 13 -1.29 16.08 -1.52
N ILE A 14 -2.27 16.93 -1.88
CA ILE A 14 -3.07 16.72 -3.10
C ILE A 14 -2.21 17.05 -4.32
N SER A 15 -1.44 18.14 -4.28
CA SER A 15 -0.50 18.49 -5.37
C SER A 15 0.54 17.38 -5.57
N LEU A 16 1.13 16.87 -4.48
CA LEU A 16 2.07 15.75 -4.54
C LEU A 16 1.43 14.47 -5.08
N LEU A 17 0.20 14.16 -4.64
CA LEU A 17 -0.52 12.99 -5.14
C LEU A 17 -0.83 13.11 -6.64
N LYS A 18 -1.20 14.30 -7.13
CA LYS A 18 -1.41 14.56 -8.56
C LYS A 18 -0.12 14.37 -9.37
N GLN A 19 1.02 14.85 -8.84
CA GLN A 19 2.31 14.62 -9.48
C GLN A 19 2.61 13.12 -9.61
N HIS A 20 2.53 12.35 -8.53
CA HIS A 20 2.80 10.91 -8.57
C HIS A 20 1.80 10.15 -9.47
N ARG A 21 0.55 10.61 -9.56
CA ARG A 21 -0.44 10.08 -10.52
C ARG A 21 -0.01 10.26 -11.96
N GLN A 22 0.53 11.42 -12.29
CA GLN A 22 1.06 11.70 -13.62
C GLN A 22 2.25 10.79 -13.95
N GLU A 23 3.21 10.67 -13.04
CA GLU A 23 4.39 9.81 -13.21
C GLU A 23 4.00 8.32 -13.38
N ALA A 24 3.06 7.82 -12.58
CA ALA A 24 2.57 6.45 -12.71
C ALA A 24 1.76 6.23 -13.99
N HIS A 25 0.99 7.22 -14.44
CA HIS A 25 0.27 7.16 -15.71
C HIS A 25 1.24 7.07 -16.89
N GLU A 26 2.30 7.88 -16.89
CA GLU A 26 3.35 7.83 -17.90
C GLU A 26 4.00 6.45 -17.96
N ALA A 27 4.25 5.82 -16.81
CA ALA A 27 4.80 4.46 -16.75
C ALA A 27 3.82 3.39 -17.28
N LEU A 28 2.51 3.56 -17.06
CA LEU A 28 1.47 2.68 -17.63
C LEU A 28 1.32 2.80 -19.15
N THR A 29 1.62 3.98 -19.72
CA THR A 29 1.41 4.30 -21.14
C THR A 29 2.70 4.39 -21.95
N ALA A 30 3.85 4.14 -21.33
CA ALA A 30 5.15 4.26 -21.98
C ALA A 30 5.20 3.38 -23.24
N PRO A 31 5.86 3.83 -24.32
CA PRO A 31 6.08 2.97 -25.48
C PRO A 31 6.88 1.73 -25.07
N ALA A 32 6.46 0.57 -25.55
CA ALA A 32 7.13 -0.70 -25.26
C ALA A 32 8.64 -0.57 -25.55
N ARG A 33 9.47 -0.75 -24.51
CA ARG A 33 10.91 -0.77 -24.70
C ARG A 33 11.25 -1.96 -25.62
N PRO A 34 12.16 -1.80 -26.59
CA PRO A 34 12.64 -2.94 -27.36
C PRO A 34 13.22 -3.96 -26.39
N SER A 35 12.58 -5.12 -26.31
CA SER A 35 13.02 -6.24 -25.50
C SER A 35 14.46 -6.61 -25.90
N SER A 36 15.40 -6.56 -24.95
CA SER A 36 16.67 -7.23 -25.13
C SER A 36 16.38 -8.73 -25.19
N ALA A 37 16.36 -9.28 -26.40
CA ALA A 37 16.08 -10.68 -26.67
C ALA A 37 16.97 -11.59 -25.80
N ARG A 38 16.39 -12.12 -24.72
CA ARG A 38 16.73 -13.39 -24.08
C ARG A 38 15.58 -13.75 -23.13
N ASP A 39 15.03 -14.93 -23.40
CA ASP A 39 14.02 -15.69 -22.64
C ASP A 39 12.54 -15.32 -22.86
N LEU A 40 11.96 -15.82 -23.95
CA LEU A 40 10.53 -16.14 -24.04
C LEU A 40 10.36 -17.53 -24.69
N PRO A 41 9.72 -18.50 -24.01
CA PRO A 41 9.03 -19.60 -24.69
C PRO A 41 7.72 -19.10 -25.32
N SER A 42 7.35 -19.78 -26.38
CA SER A 42 6.33 -19.46 -27.38
C SER A 42 4.93 -19.11 -26.88
N GLU A 43 4.27 -18.26 -27.68
CA GLU A 43 2.86 -17.93 -27.60
C GLU A 43 1.96 -19.17 -27.47
N HIS A 44 1.09 -19.16 -26.46
CA HIS A 44 -0.16 -19.88 -26.50
C HIS A 44 -1.30 -18.86 -26.62
N ARG A 45 -1.82 -18.69 -27.84
CA ARG A 45 -3.19 -18.19 -28.04
C ARG A 45 -4.17 -19.28 -27.60
N GLY A 46 -4.44 -19.32 -26.31
CA GLY A 46 -5.46 -20.17 -25.67
C GLY A 46 -6.35 -19.31 -24.78
N GLY A 47 -7.65 -19.64 -24.70
CA GLY A 47 -8.71 -18.85 -24.08
C GLY A 47 -8.35 -18.17 -22.74
N SER A 48 -8.85 -16.94 -22.59
CA SER A 48 -8.59 -15.98 -21.51
C SER A 48 -8.79 -16.58 -20.11
N ALA A 49 -7.71 -17.14 -19.54
CA ALA A 49 -7.58 -17.23 -18.10
C ALA A 49 -7.11 -15.83 -17.62
N SER A 50 -8.07 -15.01 -17.20
CA SER A 50 -7.85 -13.72 -16.54
C SER A 50 -6.82 -13.88 -15.42
N GLY A 51 -5.68 -13.20 -15.54
CA GLY A 51 -4.57 -13.29 -14.58
C GLY A 51 -4.82 -12.41 -13.35
N HIS A 52 -4.48 -12.93 -12.17
CA HIS A 52 -4.57 -12.21 -10.91
C HIS A 52 -3.17 -11.82 -10.40
N LEU A 53 -2.85 -10.53 -10.42
CA LEU A 53 -1.63 -10.00 -9.82
C LEU A 53 -1.76 -9.84 -8.30
N VAL A 54 -0.82 -10.40 -7.55
CA VAL A 54 -0.67 -10.19 -6.11
C VAL A 54 0.65 -9.48 -5.83
N VAL A 55 0.57 -8.20 -5.47
CA VAL A 55 1.73 -7.37 -5.13
C VAL A 55 2.05 -7.52 -3.64
N LEU A 56 3.27 -7.92 -3.31
CA LEU A 56 3.76 -8.06 -1.93
C LEU A 56 4.70 -6.91 -1.57
N CYS A 57 4.47 -6.29 -0.40
CA CYS A 57 5.24 -5.12 0.06
C CYS A 57 5.81 -5.35 1.47
N HIS A 58 7.14 -5.34 1.58
CA HIS A 58 7.86 -5.58 2.84
C HIS A 58 7.85 -4.37 3.78
N GLY A 59 8.25 -4.60 5.04
CA GLY A 59 8.29 -3.59 6.10
C GLY A 59 9.58 -2.78 6.16
N LEU A 60 9.69 -1.96 7.22
CA LEU A 60 10.88 -1.15 7.55
C LEU A 60 12.13 -2.04 7.68
N GLU A 61 13.25 -1.62 7.08
CA GLU A 61 14.53 -2.37 7.06
C GLU A 61 14.43 -3.79 6.47
N GLY A 62 13.28 -4.16 5.89
CA GLY A 62 13.00 -5.48 5.33
C GLY A 62 13.40 -5.63 3.86
N THR A 63 13.09 -6.81 3.32
CA THR A 63 13.29 -7.16 1.91
C THR A 63 12.11 -7.96 1.36
N SER A 64 12.05 -8.17 0.05
CA SER A 64 11.05 -9.04 -0.58
C SER A 64 11.02 -10.47 -0.01
N ASN A 65 12.14 -10.96 0.55
CA ASN A 65 12.23 -12.31 1.10
C ASN A 65 11.39 -12.51 2.36
N ASP A 66 11.06 -11.42 3.08
CA ASP A 66 10.25 -11.48 4.31
C ASP A 66 8.84 -12.03 4.03
N LEU A 67 8.38 -11.93 2.78
CA LEU A 67 7.06 -12.39 2.33
C LEU A 67 7.15 -13.65 1.45
N ASP A 68 8.28 -14.34 1.42
CA ASP A 68 8.47 -15.52 0.58
C ASP A 68 7.50 -16.66 0.94
N TYR A 69 7.20 -16.85 2.22
CA TYR A 69 6.17 -17.81 2.64
C TYR A 69 4.79 -17.47 2.05
N VAL A 70 4.42 -16.18 2.04
CA VAL A 70 3.16 -15.71 1.44
C VAL A 70 3.19 -15.96 -0.07
N SER A 71 4.29 -15.61 -0.73
CA SER A 71 4.50 -15.84 -2.17
C SER A 71 4.28 -17.31 -2.54
N ARG A 72 5.01 -18.22 -1.90
CA ARG A 72 4.89 -19.67 -2.14
C ARG A 72 3.50 -20.19 -1.85
N THR A 73 2.84 -19.69 -0.81
CA THR A 73 1.48 -20.11 -0.44
C THR A 73 0.46 -19.67 -1.49
N VAL A 74 0.55 -18.43 -1.99
CA VAL A 74 -0.32 -17.95 -3.06
C VAL A 74 -0.10 -18.75 -4.35
N LEU A 75 1.15 -19.00 -4.73
CA LEU A 75 1.47 -19.76 -5.94
C LEU A 75 1.04 -21.23 -5.87
N SER A 76 1.20 -21.87 -4.70
CA SER A 76 0.89 -23.30 -4.55
C SER A 76 -0.56 -23.61 -4.21
N LYS A 77 -1.28 -22.69 -3.55
CA LYS A 77 -2.64 -22.94 -3.05
C LYS A 77 -3.68 -21.93 -3.53
N GLY A 78 -3.28 -20.83 -4.15
CA GLY A 78 -4.18 -19.74 -4.54
C GLY A 78 -5.32 -20.21 -5.44
N GLU A 79 -5.01 -21.06 -6.43
CA GLU A 79 -6.02 -21.62 -7.33
C GLU A 79 -7.05 -22.47 -6.58
N ALA A 80 -6.61 -23.34 -5.65
CA ALA A 80 -7.48 -24.14 -4.80
C ALA A 80 -8.35 -23.28 -3.86
N TYR A 81 -7.91 -22.06 -3.54
CA TYR A 81 -8.68 -21.08 -2.77
C TYR A 81 -9.48 -20.10 -3.65
N GLY A 82 -9.63 -20.38 -4.95
CA GLY A 82 -10.47 -19.60 -5.85
C GLY A 82 -9.85 -18.28 -6.32
N MET A 83 -8.52 -18.11 -6.23
CA MET A 83 -7.82 -16.93 -6.78
C MET A 83 -7.58 -17.03 -8.29
N GLY A 84 -7.91 -18.16 -8.91
CA GLY A 84 -7.57 -18.44 -10.30
C GLY A 84 -6.05 -18.46 -10.52
N LYS A 85 -5.63 -18.14 -11.75
CA LYS A 85 -4.21 -18.09 -12.13
C LYS A 85 -3.56 -16.85 -11.53
N ALA A 86 -2.99 -16.99 -10.33
CA ALA A 86 -2.31 -15.92 -9.64
C ALA A 86 -0.84 -15.80 -10.05
N THR A 87 -0.38 -14.57 -10.25
CA THR A 87 1.03 -14.21 -10.37
C THR A 87 1.40 -13.38 -9.15
N VAL A 88 2.50 -13.72 -8.50
CA VAL A 88 3.00 -12.97 -7.34
C VAL A 88 4.12 -12.05 -7.76
N PHE A 89 4.00 -10.77 -7.42
CA PHE A 89 5.02 -9.75 -7.61
C PHE A 89 5.51 -9.24 -6.25
N ALA A 90 6.64 -9.77 -5.79
CA ALA A 90 7.26 -9.32 -4.54
C ALA A 90 8.16 -8.11 -4.80
N SER A 91 7.63 -6.92 -4.50
CA SER A 91 8.31 -5.63 -4.76
C SER A 91 9.62 -5.53 -3.99
N ARG A 92 10.65 -5.02 -4.68
CA ARG A 92 11.99 -4.76 -4.12
C ARG A 92 12.34 -3.27 -4.11
N VAL A 93 11.50 -2.43 -4.71
CA VAL A 93 11.79 -1.00 -4.95
C VAL A 93 12.09 -0.21 -3.67
N ASN A 94 11.58 -0.67 -2.52
CA ASN A 94 11.81 -0.03 -1.22
C ASN A 94 12.89 -0.72 -0.36
N THR A 95 13.52 -1.79 -0.84
CA THR A 95 14.65 -2.40 -0.15
C THR A 95 15.81 -1.40 -0.08
N GLY A 96 16.28 -1.10 1.14
CA GLY A 96 17.30 -0.07 1.39
C GLY A 96 16.78 1.37 1.45
N ASN A 97 15.54 1.64 1.04
CA ASN A 97 14.95 2.99 0.98
C ASN A 97 13.79 3.18 1.96
N THR A 98 13.79 2.48 3.09
CA THR A 98 12.62 2.47 4.00
C THR A 98 12.54 3.66 4.96
N LYS A 99 13.51 4.58 4.94
CA LYS A 99 13.62 5.73 5.86
C LYS A 99 13.23 7.08 5.23
N ASP A 100 12.94 7.12 3.93
CA ASP A 100 12.69 8.35 3.19
C ASP A 100 11.21 8.75 3.09
N GLY A 101 10.34 8.06 3.82
CA GLY A 101 8.93 8.43 3.97
C GLY A 101 7.95 7.56 3.19
N VAL A 102 6.70 7.60 3.64
CA VAL A 102 5.59 6.81 3.09
C VAL A 102 5.22 7.28 1.68
N ALA A 103 5.21 8.59 1.44
CA ALA A 103 4.90 9.14 0.11
C ALA A 103 5.93 8.70 -0.94
N ALA A 104 7.23 8.84 -0.64
CA ALA A 104 8.30 8.46 -1.56
C ALA A 104 8.25 6.95 -1.87
N GLY A 105 8.14 6.10 -0.84
CA GLY A 105 8.06 4.66 -1.04
C GLY A 105 6.77 4.20 -1.73
N GLY A 106 5.65 4.89 -1.50
CA GLY A 106 4.39 4.67 -2.18
C GLY A 106 4.43 5.06 -3.66
N ALA A 107 5.04 6.20 -3.98
CA ALA A 107 5.22 6.68 -5.35
C ALA A 107 6.10 5.71 -6.17
N ARG A 108 7.24 5.30 -5.62
CA ARG A 108 8.11 4.28 -6.22
C ARG A 108 7.36 2.97 -6.49
N LEU A 109 6.59 2.49 -5.51
CA LEU A 109 5.78 1.29 -5.67
C LEU A 109 4.72 1.46 -6.76
N SER A 110 4.07 2.62 -6.86
CA SER A 110 3.08 2.84 -7.92
C SER A 110 3.68 2.79 -9.32
N ILE A 111 4.87 3.36 -9.51
CA ILE A 111 5.58 3.30 -10.79
C ILE A 111 5.98 1.86 -11.12
N GLU A 112 6.56 1.13 -10.15
CA GLU A 112 6.96 -0.27 -10.35
C GLU A 112 5.76 -1.17 -10.71
N VAL A 113 4.62 -0.99 -10.04
CA VAL A 113 3.38 -1.74 -10.35
C VAL A 113 2.83 -1.34 -11.72
N ALA A 114 2.86 -0.05 -12.07
CA ALA A 114 2.45 0.43 -13.38
C ALA A 114 3.26 -0.22 -14.52
N GLU A 115 4.59 -0.21 -14.40
CA GLU A 115 5.49 -0.85 -15.36
C GLU A 115 5.24 -2.35 -15.46
N TYR A 116 5.03 -3.02 -14.33
CA TYR A 116 4.73 -4.45 -14.31
C TYR A 116 3.41 -4.76 -15.02
N VAL A 117 2.34 -4.01 -14.73
CA VAL A 117 1.03 -4.22 -15.38
C VAL A 117 1.12 -3.97 -16.88
N HIS A 118 1.81 -2.91 -17.30
CA HIS A 118 2.03 -2.59 -18.72
C HIS A 118 2.71 -3.76 -19.47
N GLN A 119 3.69 -4.41 -18.84
CA GLN A 119 4.41 -5.55 -19.43
C GLN A 119 3.61 -6.86 -19.45
N HIS A 120 2.46 -6.92 -18.77
CA HIS A 120 1.66 -8.15 -18.58
C HIS A 120 0.19 -7.93 -18.97
N PRO A 121 -0.14 -7.79 -20.27
CA PRO A 121 -1.51 -7.47 -20.73
C PRO A 121 -2.57 -8.55 -20.47
N GLY A 122 -2.18 -9.73 -19.96
CA GLY A 122 -3.11 -10.79 -19.56
C GLY A 122 -3.68 -10.66 -18.14
N LEU A 123 -3.25 -9.65 -17.38
CA LEU A 123 -3.77 -9.38 -16.04
C LEU A 123 -5.14 -8.69 -16.12
N ASP A 124 -6.04 -9.05 -15.21
CA ASP A 124 -7.39 -8.46 -15.09
C ASP A 124 -7.69 -8.03 -13.66
N THR A 125 -7.09 -8.67 -12.66
CA THR A 125 -7.31 -8.38 -11.24
C THR A 125 -5.98 -8.08 -10.55
N ILE A 126 -5.97 -7.11 -9.63
CA ILE A 126 -4.83 -6.77 -8.78
C ILE A 126 -5.18 -6.88 -7.31
N SER A 127 -4.23 -7.29 -6.49
CA SER A 127 -4.32 -7.30 -5.04
C SER A 127 -3.02 -6.88 -4.41
N PHE A 128 -3.11 -6.23 -3.25
CA PHE A 128 -1.95 -5.83 -2.46
C PHE A 128 -1.93 -6.61 -1.14
N VAL A 129 -0.74 -7.03 -0.75
CA VAL A 129 -0.43 -7.58 0.57
C VAL A 129 0.76 -6.83 1.13
N GLY A 130 0.51 -5.97 2.12
CA GLY A 130 1.55 -5.19 2.77
C GLY A 130 1.80 -5.63 4.21
N HIS A 131 3.07 -5.81 4.57
CA HIS A 131 3.46 -6.05 5.95
C HIS A 131 4.03 -4.78 6.57
N SER A 132 3.55 -4.41 7.75
CA SER A 132 4.03 -3.23 8.50
C SER A 132 4.02 -1.98 7.61
N LEU A 133 5.16 -1.29 7.48
CA LEU A 133 5.35 -0.14 6.59
C LEU A 133 4.94 -0.41 5.13
N GLY A 134 5.10 -1.64 4.64
CA GLY A 134 4.68 -2.03 3.29
C GLY A 134 3.19 -1.88 3.04
N GLY A 135 2.35 -2.01 4.06
CA GLY A 135 0.91 -1.73 3.94
C GLY A 135 0.60 -0.25 3.75
N LEU A 136 1.44 0.65 4.27
CA LEU A 136 1.32 2.08 4.05
C LEU A 136 1.75 2.47 2.63
N TYR A 137 2.85 1.89 2.14
CA TYR A 137 3.26 2.04 0.74
C TYR A 137 2.17 1.54 -0.22
N ALA A 138 1.62 0.35 0.02
CA ALA A 138 0.54 -0.22 -0.80
C ALA A 138 -0.71 0.66 -0.79
N ARG A 139 -1.08 1.22 0.37
CA ARG A 139 -2.23 2.13 0.49
C ARG A 139 -2.02 3.42 -0.31
N TYR A 140 -0.82 3.98 -0.26
CA TYR A 140 -0.47 5.16 -1.03
C TYR A 140 -0.47 4.86 -2.54
N ALA A 141 0.20 3.78 -2.95
CA ALA A 141 0.27 3.35 -4.34
C ALA A 141 -1.11 3.06 -4.94
N ALA A 142 -2.02 2.44 -4.17
CA ALA A 142 -3.40 2.22 -4.61
C ALA A 142 -4.14 3.54 -4.90
N ALA A 143 -3.88 4.61 -4.14
CA ALA A 143 -4.47 5.93 -4.37
C ALA A 143 -3.85 6.67 -5.55
N VAL A 144 -2.58 6.43 -5.85
CA VAL A 144 -1.92 6.91 -7.07
C VAL A 144 -2.50 6.19 -8.29
N LEU A 145 -2.65 4.88 -8.22
CA LEU A 145 -3.05 4.04 -9.36
C LEU A 145 -4.56 3.96 -9.58
N SER A 146 -5.38 4.53 -8.68
CA SER A 146 -6.83 4.44 -8.75
C SER A 146 -7.42 5.29 -9.88
N SER A 147 -8.40 4.74 -10.58
CA SER A 147 -9.25 5.47 -11.52
C SER A 147 -10.68 5.65 -10.97
N PRO A 148 -11.47 6.60 -11.49
CA PRO A 148 -12.84 6.88 -11.02
C PRO A 148 -13.81 5.70 -11.09
N ASP A 149 -13.55 4.73 -11.97
CA ASP A 149 -14.32 3.49 -12.12
C ASP A 149 -13.98 2.41 -11.07
N GLY A 150 -13.15 2.75 -10.07
CA GLY A 150 -12.80 1.85 -8.97
C GLY A 150 -11.71 0.83 -9.31
N ARG A 151 -11.10 0.93 -10.50
CA ARG A 151 -9.95 0.13 -10.88
C ARG A 151 -8.65 0.69 -10.30
N VAL A 152 -7.63 -0.17 -10.25
CA VAL A 152 -6.27 0.17 -9.82
C VAL A 152 -5.31 -0.29 -10.90
N ALA A 153 -4.53 0.63 -11.46
CA ALA A 153 -3.67 0.40 -12.62
C ALA A 153 -4.43 -0.18 -13.83
N GLY A 154 -5.70 0.19 -14.00
CA GLY A 154 -6.57 -0.36 -15.04
C GLY A 154 -7.08 -1.78 -14.77
N LEU A 155 -6.72 -2.40 -13.64
CA LEU A 155 -7.16 -3.74 -13.23
C LEU A 155 -8.28 -3.67 -12.19
N LYS A 156 -9.12 -4.71 -12.15
CA LYS A 156 -10.14 -4.87 -11.09
C LYS A 156 -9.45 -5.00 -9.73
N ALA A 157 -9.93 -4.25 -8.75
CA ALA A 157 -9.37 -4.25 -7.41
C ALA A 157 -9.89 -5.47 -6.63
N GLY A 158 -9.07 -6.51 -6.47
CA GLY A 158 -9.45 -7.76 -5.80
C GLY A 158 -9.38 -7.65 -4.28
N ALA A 159 -8.19 -7.73 -3.70
CA ALA A 159 -7.97 -7.70 -2.26
C ALA A 159 -6.91 -6.67 -1.85
N PHE A 160 -7.19 -5.92 -0.79
CA PHE A 160 -6.22 -5.12 -0.07
C PHE A 160 -6.03 -5.71 1.31
N VAL A 161 -4.86 -6.31 1.55
CA VAL A 161 -4.53 -7.03 2.78
C VAL A 161 -3.34 -6.36 3.45
N THR A 162 -3.45 -6.12 4.75
CA THR A 162 -2.33 -5.63 5.56
C THR A 162 -2.12 -6.47 6.80
N THR A 163 -0.86 -6.64 7.20
CA THR A 163 -0.46 -7.33 8.43
C THR A 163 0.38 -6.39 9.29
N CYS A 164 -0.11 -6.09 10.49
CA CYS A 164 0.55 -5.20 11.44
C CYS A 164 0.96 -3.85 10.85
N SER A 165 0.16 -3.25 9.97
CA SER A 165 0.47 -1.96 9.36
C SER A 165 -0.06 -0.80 10.20
N PRO A 166 0.77 0.19 10.61
CA PRO A 166 0.34 1.30 11.48
C PRO A 166 -0.44 2.37 10.69
N HIS A 167 -1.67 2.06 10.27
CA HIS A 167 -2.52 2.89 9.39
C HIS A 167 -2.84 4.27 9.94
N ILE A 168 -2.81 4.46 11.26
CA ILE A 168 -3.03 5.75 11.93
C ILE A 168 -1.79 6.22 12.71
N GLY A 169 -0.62 5.66 12.41
CA GLY A 169 0.65 6.02 13.04
C GLY A 169 0.85 5.49 14.46
N LEU A 170 1.91 5.99 15.10
CA LEU A 170 2.50 5.52 16.34
C LEU A 170 2.64 6.63 17.40
N ARG A 171 1.90 7.75 17.26
CA ARG A 171 2.10 8.98 18.05
C ARG A 171 2.17 8.78 19.58
N ARG A 172 1.43 7.82 20.13
CA ARG A 172 1.40 7.52 21.58
C ARG A 172 2.18 6.27 21.98
N TYR A 173 2.78 5.56 21.03
CA TYR A 173 3.38 4.26 21.26
C TYR A 173 4.84 4.29 20.85
N THR A 174 5.71 4.29 21.86
CA THR A 174 7.14 4.15 21.65
C THR A 174 7.50 2.72 21.26
N ILE A 175 8.32 2.61 20.22
CA ILE A 175 8.94 1.38 19.71
C ILE A 175 9.57 0.63 20.89
N ALA A 176 9.01 -0.51 21.29
CA ALA A 176 9.38 -1.15 22.57
C ALA A 176 10.83 -1.71 22.60
N PHE A 177 11.56 -1.66 21.49
CA PHE A 177 12.95 -2.11 21.38
C PHE A 177 13.98 -0.98 21.48
N ALA A 178 13.55 0.29 21.53
CA ALA A 178 14.48 1.40 21.73
C ALA A 178 14.78 1.56 23.23
N PRO A 179 16.03 1.81 23.64
CA PRO A 179 16.34 2.22 25.01
C PRO A 179 15.47 3.42 25.39
N SER A 180 14.92 3.46 26.61
CA SER A 180 13.97 4.51 27.04
C SER A 180 14.54 5.93 26.90
N ALA A 181 15.87 6.08 26.95
CA ALA A 181 16.56 7.36 26.71
C ALA A 181 16.56 7.82 25.25
N LEU A 182 16.38 6.91 24.28
CA LEU A 182 16.33 7.19 22.85
C LEU A 182 14.90 7.30 22.31
N HIS A 183 13.89 6.90 23.10
CA HIS A 183 12.46 7.04 22.77
C HIS A 183 12.07 8.43 22.21
N PRO A 184 12.54 9.57 22.77
CA PRO A 184 12.18 10.90 22.27
C PRO A 184 12.73 11.21 20.86
N MET A 185 13.73 10.46 20.40
CA MET A 185 14.43 10.66 19.12
C MET A 185 14.23 9.51 18.13
N ALA A 186 13.40 8.51 18.46
CA ALA A 186 13.19 7.34 17.60
C ALA A 186 12.74 7.70 16.18
N TRP A 187 11.95 8.78 16.04
CA TRP A 187 11.55 9.32 14.73
C TRP A 187 12.75 9.81 13.89
N ALA A 188 13.78 10.40 14.52
CA ALA A 188 14.92 10.97 13.81
C ALA A 188 15.82 9.88 13.20
N VAL A 189 15.97 8.75 13.90
CA VAL A 189 16.71 7.58 13.41
C VAL A 189 16.04 6.95 12.18
N LEU A 190 14.73 7.08 12.08
CA LEU A 190 13.91 6.56 10.99
C LEU A 190 13.70 7.58 9.85
N GLY A 191 14.37 8.73 9.90
CA GLY A 191 14.28 9.77 8.87
C GLY A 191 12.86 10.29 8.67
N GLN A 192 12.48 10.51 7.41
CA GLN A 192 11.14 10.98 7.06
C GLN A 192 10.07 9.93 7.41
N THR A 193 10.38 8.63 7.30
CA THR A 193 9.45 7.56 7.73
C THR A 193 9.11 7.69 9.21
N GLY A 194 10.07 8.07 10.04
CA GLY A 194 9.82 8.36 11.45
C GLY A 194 8.88 9.55 11.65
N THR A 195 9.10 10.65 10.93
CA THR A 195 8.20 11.82 10.93
C THR A 195 6.77 11.40 10.59
N ASP A 196 6.59 10.59 9.54
CA ASP A 196 5.28 10.12 9.09
C ASP A 196 4.61 9.20 10.12
N LEU A 197 5.33 8.18 10.60
CA LEU A 197 4.82 7.22 11.57
C LEU A 197 4.43 7.89 12.89
N PHE A 198 5.21 8.85 13.39
CA PHE A 198 4.92 9.55 14.65
C PHE A 198 3.94 10.72 14.49
N LEU A 199 3.34 10.89 13.31
CA LEU A 199 2.39 11.95 12.99
C LEU A 199 2.94 13.36 13.28
N ARG A 200 4.18 13.61 12.90
CA ARG A 200 4.83 14.92 13.06
C ARG A 200 4.52 15.82 11.86
N GLY A 201 4.43 17.13 12.12
CA GLY A 201 4.11 18.13 11.10
C GLY A 201 2.70 18.72 11.28
N ARG A 202 2.38 19.73 10.45
CA ARG A 202 1.10 20.44 10.49
C ARG A 202 -0.04 19.56 9.96
N ASP A 203 0.21 18.87 8.86
CA ASP A 203 -0.74 17.98 8.18
C ASP A 203 -0.12 16.59 8.02
N PRO A 204 -0.18 15.71 9.06
CA PRO A 204 0.48 14.41 9.00
C PRO A 204 -0.08 13.50 7.91
N LEU A 205 0.76 12.99 7.02
CA LEU A 205 0.35 12.17 5.87
C LEU A 205 -0.55 11.00 6.26
N LEU A 206 -0.21 10.24 7.32
CA LEU A 206 -1.03 9.08 7.71
C LEU A 206 -2.43 9.48 8.18
N LEU A 207 -2.58 10.65 8.79
CA LEU A 207 -3.89 11.20 9.14
C LEU A 207 -4.66 11.55 7.86
N VAL A 208 -4.02 12.22 6.90
CA VAL A 208 -4.61 12.53 5.59
C VAL A 208 -5.03 11.25 4.85
N MET A 209 -4.18 10.22 4.84
CA MET A 209 -4.50 8.91 4.25
C MET A 209 -5.70 8.25 4.94
N ALA A 210 -5.87 8.47 6.25
CA ALA A 210 -6.94 7.91 7.05
C ALA A 210 -8.28 8.66 6.91
N THR A 211 -8.28 9.94 6.56
CA THR A 211 -9.49 10.79 6.58
C THR A 211 -9.91 11.32 5.22
N SER A 212 -8.98 11.44 4.26
CA SER A 212 -9.26 12.01 2.94
C SER A 212 -9.90 11.01 1.98
N THR A 213 -10.87 11.49 1.20
CA THR A 213 -11.52 10.70 0.14
C THR A 213 -10.53 10.23 -0.93
N HIS A 214 -9.44 10.97 -1.17
CA HIS A 214 -8.39 10.60 -2.11
C HIS A 214 -7.72 9.27 -1.78
N PHE A 215 -7.65 8.89 -0.50
CA PHE A 215 -7.07 7.62 -0.04
C PHE A 215 -8.11 6.60 0.40
N LEU A 216 -9.31 7.04 0.81
CA LEU A 216 -10.39 6.14 1.23
C LEU A 216 -11.19 5.57 0.05
N ALA A 217 -11.45 6.35 -1.01
CA ALA A 217 -12.20 5.87 -2.17
C ALA A 217 -11.49 4.73 -2.92
N PRO A 218 -10.16 4.77 -3.17
CA PRO A 218 -9.42 3.65 -3.75
C PRO A 218 -9.58 2.35 -2.95
N LEU A 219 -9.50 2.42 -1.62
CA LEU A 219 -9.68 1.25 -0.75
C LEU A 219 -11.10 0.68 -0.84
N ARG A 220 -12.11 1.53 -1.00
CA ARG A 220 -13.51 1.11 -1.21
C ARG A 220 -13.70 0.33 -2.52
N GLY A 221 -12.88 0.60 -3.54
CA GLY A 221 -12.92 -0.09 -4.82
C GLY A 221 -12.52 -1.57 -4.74
N PHE A 222 -11.69 -1.96 -3.75
CA PHE A 222 -11.31 -3.36 -3.58
C PHE A 222 -12.52 -4.22 -3.17
N GLU A 223 -12.68 -5.41 -3.76
CA GLU A 223 -13.73 -6.35 -3.35
C GLU A 223 -13.55 -6.77 -1.88
N ARG A 224 -12.30 -7.02 -1.47
CA ARG A 224 -11.94 -7.46 -0.12
C ARG A 224 -10.93 -6.50 0.51
N ARG A 225 -11.19 -6.10 1.76
CA ARG A 225 -10.25 -5.35 2.60
C ARG A 225 -10.04 -6.12 3.90
N ARG A 226 -8.80 -6.47 4.22
CA ARG A 226 -8.46 -7.18 5.47
C ARG A 226 -7.27 -6.53 6.15
N ALA A 227 -7.43 -6.21 7.42
CA ALA A 227 -6.35 -5.74 8.27
C ALA A 227 -6.16 -6.75 9.40
N TYR A 228 -5.04 -7.46 9.38
CA TYR A 228 -4.63 -8.34 10.47
C TYR A 228 -3.72 -7.57 11.41
N ALA A 229 -4.05 -7.59 12.70
CA ALA A 229 -3.27 -6.95 13.74
C ALA A 229 -3.02 -7.97 14.86
N ASN A 230 -1.81 -7.94 15.40
CA ASN A 230 -1.45 -8.79 16.52
C ASN A 230 -2.00 -8.21 17.81
N LEU A 231 -2.69 -9.05 18.60
CA LEU A 231 -3.21 -8.67 19.92
C LEU A 231 -2.09 -8.66 20.98
N GLN A 232 -1.10 -9.52 20.82
CA GLN A 232 0.02 -9.69 21.74
C GLN A 232 1.30 -10.01 20.96
N GLY A 233 2.46 -9.64 21.52
CA GLY A 233 3.78 -9.98 20.95
C GLY A 233 4.29 -9.02 19.87
N ASP A 234 3.48 -8.05 19.42
CA ASP A 234 3.94 -6.98 18.54
C ASP A 234 4.30 -5.74 19.35
N ALA A 235 5.61 -5.52 19.47
CA ALA A 235 6.20 -4.41 20.21
C ALA A 235 6.43 -3.16 19.34
N LEU A 236 6.19 -3.26 18.03
CA LEU A 236 6.45 -2.19 17.05
C LEU A 236 5.16 -1.52 16.62
N VAL A 237 4.12 -2.30 16.38
CA VAL A 237 2.85 -1.81 15.85
C VAL A 237 1.71 -2.13 16.83
N PRO A 238 1.21 -1.13 17.56
CA PRO A 238 0.07 -1.28 18.45
C PRO A 238 -1.16 -1.79 17.71
N PHE A 239 -1.89 -2.72 18.32
CA PHE A 239 -3.15 -3.25 17.77
C PHE A 239 -4.10 -2.14 17.31
N ALA A 240 -4.29 -1.10 18.14
CA ALA A 240 -5.17 0.03 17.84
C ALA A 240 -4.75 0.82 16.58
N SER A 241 -3.47 0.76 16.19
CA SER A 241 -2.97 1.43 14.99
C SER A 241 -3.08 0.58 13.72
N ALA A 242 -3.20 -0.74 13.87
CA ALA A 242 -3.26 -1.70 12.78
C ALA A 242 -4.64 -2.29 12.50
N ALA A 243 -5.52 -2.35 13.49
CA ALA A 243 -6.88 -2.83 13.33
C ALA A 243 -7.88 -1.70 13.05
N PHE A 244 -8.84 -1.95 12.16
CA PHE A 244 -10.01 -1.09 12.00
C PHE A 244 -11.14 -1.66 12.85
N MET A 245 -11.29 -1.17 14.08
CA MET A 245 -12.39 -1.59 14.96
C MET A 245 -13.67 -0.86 14.58
N VAL A 246 -14.76 -1.61 14.37
CA VAL A 246 -16.11 -1.05 14.36
C VAL A 246 -16.50 -0.85 15.82
N ALA A 247 -16.86 0.37 16.19
CA ALA A 247 -17.40 0.61 17.52
C ALA A 247 -18.63 -0.28 17.74
N PRO A 248 -18.75 -1.00 18.87
CA PRO A 248 -19.95 -1.79 19.12
C PRO A 248 -21.18 -0.87 19.09
N PRO A 249 -22.29 -1.29 18.46
CA PRO A 249 -23.50 -0.47 18.42
C PRO A 249 -23.92 -0.15 19.85
N GLY A 250 -23.94 1.15 20.20
CA GLY A 250 -24.32 1.65 21.52
C GLY A 250 -23.23 2.32 22.36
N SER A 251 -21.97 2.40 21.91
CA SER A 251 -20.92 3.14 22.65
C SER A 251 -20.88 4.66 22.38
N GLY A 252 -21.85 5.19 21.62
CA GLY A 252 -22.09 6.62 21.54
C GLY A 252 -22.83 7.10 22.79
N GLY A 253 -22.10 7.35 23.87
CA GLY A 253 -22.68 7.86 25.11
C GLY A 253 -21.66 8.58 25.99
N GLY A 254 -21.81 9.90 26.07
CA GLY A 254 -21.44 10.71 27.24
C GLY A 254 -20.05 11.35 27.22
N GLY A 255 -20.00 12.65 26.94
CA GLY A 255 -18.84 13.53 27.10
C GLY A 255 -18.96 14.78 26.27
#